data_AF-A0A1Z9X1D3-F1
#
_entry.id   AF-A0A1Z9X1D3-F1
#
_cell.length_a   1.000
_cell.length_b   1.000
_cell.length_c   1.000
_cell.angle_alpha   90.00
_cell.angle_beta   90.00
_cell.angle_gamma   90.00
#
_symmetry.space_group_name_H-M   'P 1'
#
loop_
_entity.id
_entity.type
_entity.pdbx_description
1 polymer ?
#
loop_
_entity_poly.entity_id
_entity_poly.type
_entity_poly.pdbx_seq_one_letter_code
_entity_poly.pdbx_strand_id
1 'polypeptide(L)' 'MGFKVNFFARPIDSNYRLAWESFLIEFSLFVICTVMAIYGWNNGSLLMAVPAAVVAVSCFGLVIYSLFNFFANSQASK' A
#
# COMPACT_ATOMS: atom_id res chain seq x y z
N MET A 1 2.59 -11.35 -47.55
CA MET A 1 1.68 -10.85 -46.50
C MET A 1 1.88 -11.72 -45.27
N GLY A 2 2.28 -11.15 -44.14
CA GLY A 2 2.54 -11.89 -42.91
C GLY A 2 2.66 -10.92 -41.75
N PHE A 3 1.54 -10.74 -41.06
CA PHE A 3 1.25 -9.96 -39.85
C PHE A 3 2.41 -9.17 -39.20
N LYS A 4 2.36 -7.86 -39.42
CA LYS A 4 3.01 -6.86 -38.56
C LYS A 4 2.24 -6.83 -37.23
N VAL A 5 2.67 -7.66 -36.27
CA VAL A 5 2.16 -7.57 -34.89
C VAL A 5 2.65 -6.24 -34.32
N ASN A 6 1.76 -5.25 -34.29
CA ASN A 6 2.02 -4.01 -33.60
C ASN A 6 2.21 -4.32 -32.11
N PHE A 7 3.46 -4.26 -31.67
CA PHE A 7 3.84 -3.92 -30.30
C PHE A 7 3.39 -2.46 -30.03
N PHE A 8 2.08 -2.23 -30.09
CA PHE A 8 1.51 -1.16 -29.29
C PHE A 8 1.58 -1.67 -27.85
N ALA A 9 2.74 -1.47 -27.23
CA ALA A 9 2.75 -1.14 -25.82
C ALA A 9 1.92 0.14 -25.69
N ARG A 10 0.59 -0.03 -25.68
CA ARG A 10 -0.31 0.98 -25.14
C ARG A 10 0.28 1.25 -23.76
N PRO A 11 0.73 2.48 -23.44
CA PRO A 11 0.91 2.80 -22.05
C PRO A 11 -0.49 2.63 -21.48
N ILE A 12 -0.73 1.50 -20.80
CA ILE A 12 -1.80 1.48 -19.82
C ILE A 12 -1.40 2.63 -18.92
N ASP A 13 -2.31 3.59 -18.73
CA ASP A 13 -2.23 4.60 -17.68
C ASP A 13 -2.22 3.88 -16.31
N SER A 14 -1.12 3.15 -16.05
CA SER A 14 -0.96 2.22 -14.95
C SER A 14 -0.64 2.98 -13.68
N ASN A 15 -0.18 4.23 -13.79
CA ASN A 15 0.24 5.02 -12.65
C ASN A 15 -0.87 5.20 -11.61
N TYR A 16 -2.11 5.46 -12.03
CA TYR A 16 -3.19 5.71 -11.05
C TYR A 16 -3.81 4.44 -10.49
N ARG A 17 -4.02 3.41 -11.32
CA ARG A 17 -4.66 2.16 -10.88
C ARG A 17 -3.72 1.33 -9.99
N LEU A 18 -2.41 1.27 -10.28
CA LEU A 18 -1.44 0.61 -9.39
C LEU A 18 -1.32 1.33 -8.04
N ALA A 19 -1.33 2.66 -8.04
CA ALA A 19 -1.18 3.44 -6.81
C ALA A 19 -2.34 3.22 -5.84
N TRP A 20 -3.58 3.18 -6.35
CA TRP A 20 -4.76 2.93 -5.52
C TRP A 20 -4.83 1.48 -5.00
N GLU A 21 -4.51 0.49 -5.83
CA GLU A 21 -4.44 -0.91 -5.41
C GLU A 21 -3.35 -1.11 -4.34
N SER A 22 -2.19 -0.47 -4.53
CA SER A 22 -1.09 -0.52 -3.56
C SER A 22 -1.48 0.12 -2.23
N PHE A 23 -2.16 1.27 -2.25
CA PHE A 23 -2.66 1.93 -1.04
C PHE A 23 -3.65 1.05 -0.27
N LEU A 24 -4.59 0.40 -0.97
CA LEU A 24 -5.56 -0.50 -0.34
C LEU A 24 -4.88 -1.72 0.29
N ILE A 25 -3.85 -2.27 -0.36
CA ILE A 25 -3.07 -3.40 0.18
C ILE A 25 -2.31 -2.97 1.43
N GLU A 26 -1.61 -1.83 1.40
CA GLU A 26 -0.90 -1.28 2.56
C GLU A 26 -1.85 -0.99 3.73
N PHE A 27 -3.00 -0.38 3.45
CA PHE A 27 -4.01 -0.13 4.48
C PHE A 27 -4.55 -1.43 5.10
N SER A 28 -4.79 -2.47 4.28
CA SER A 28 -5.24 -3.77 4.77
C SER A 28 -4.19 -4.46 5.65
N LEU A 29 -2.91 -4.40 5.26
CA LEU A 29 -1.79 -4.94 6.03
C LEU A 29 -1.62 -4.20 7.36
N PHE A 30 -1.75 -2.87 7.36
CA PHE A 30 -1.71 -2.07 8.58
C PHE A 30 -2.76 -2.55 9.61
N VAL A 31 -4.00 -2.75 9.16
CA VAL A 31 -5.10 -3.21 10.04
C VAL A 31 -4.79 -4.61 10.59
N ILE A 32 -4.39 -5.56 9.74
CA ILE A 32 -4.12 -6.94 10.15
C ILE A 32 -2.93 -6.99 11.13
N CYS A 33 -1.83 -6.31 10.82
CA CYS A 33 -0.65 -6.26 11.71
C CYS A 33 -0.96 -5.61 13.06
N THR A 34 -1.82 -4.58 13.09
CA THR A 34 -2.26 -3.95 14.34
C THR A 34 -3.06 -4.92 15.21
N VAL A 35 -4.02 -5.64 14.62
CA VAL A 35 -4.80 -6.65 15.35
C VAL A 35 -3.90 -7.77 15.88
N MET A 36 -2.96 -8.24 15.07
CA MET A 36 -1.99 -9.28 15.47
C MET A 36 -1.05 -8.80 16.57
N ALA A 37 -0.63 -7.54 16.57
CA ALA A 37 0.19 -6.97 17.63
C ALA A 37 -0.57 -6.91 18.96
N ILE A 38 -1.84 -6.48 18.95
CA ILE A 38 -2.70 -6.45 20.15
C ILE A 38 -2.95 -7.87 20.66
N TYR A 39 -3.25 -8.80 19.77
CA TYR A 39 -3.48 -10.20 20.13
C TYR A 39 -2.21 -10.86 20.71
N GLY A 40 -1.05 -10.59 20.12
CA GLY A 40 0.24 -11.08 20.60
C GLY A 40 0.60 -10.52 21.98
N TRP A 41 0.27 -9.26 22.24
CA TRP A 41 0.47 -8.63 23.54
C TRP A 41 -0.41 -9.28 24.62
N ASN A 42 -1.68 -9.52 24.33
CA ASN A 42 -2.62 -10.12 25.28
C ASN A 42 -2.34 -11.60 25.58
N ASN A 43 -1.77 -12.35 24.63
CA ASN A 43 -1.42 -13.76 24.82
C ASN A 43 0.00 -13.98 25.38
N GLY A 44 0.74 -12.91 25.71
CA GLY A 44 2.11 -13.01 26.21
C GLY A 44 3.14 -13.46 25.16
N SER A 45 2.77 -13.50 23.88
CA SER A 45 3.67 -13.82 22.77
C SER A 45 4.40 -12.56 22.28
N LEU A 46 5.30 -12.05 23.13
CA LEU A 46 6.05 -10.83 22.86
C LEU A 46 6.92 -10.94 21.59
N LEU A 47 7.42 -12.16 21.31
CA LEU A 47 8.20 -12.50 20.12
C LEU A 47 7.43 -12.27 18.81
N MET A 48 6.10 -12.37 18.82
CA MET A 48 5.27 -12.05 17.65
C MET A 48 4.72 -10.63 17.69
N ALA A 49 4.43 -10.10 18.87
CA ALA A 49 3.86 -8.77 19.04
C ALA A 49 4.81 -7.65 18.59
N VAL A 50 6.09 -7.75 18.94
CA VAL A 50 7.10 -6.73 18.60
C VAL A 50 7.29 -6.56 17.09
N PRO A 51 7.58 -7.62 16.30
CA PRO A 51 7.73 -7.46 14.85
C PRO A 51 6.42 -7.04 14.18
N ALA A 52 5.26 -7.52 14.65
CA ALA A 52 3.96 -7.08 14.12
C ALA A 52 3.71 -5.58 14.36
N ALA A 53 4.08 -5.07 15.54
CA ALA A 53 3.97 -3.65 15.88
C ALA A 53 4.92 -2.79 15.02
N VAL A 54 6.16 -3.22 14.80
CA VAL A 54 7.11 -2.51 13.94
C VAL A 54 6.59 -2.41 12.51
N VAL A 55 6.06 -3.50 11.97
CA VAL A 55 5.47 -3.51 10.61
C VAL A 55 4.25 -2.60 10.55
N ALA A 56 3.37 -2.63 11.56
CA ALA A 56 2.21 -1.74 11.61
C ALA A 56 2.63 -0.25 11.61
N VAL A 57 3.62 0.13 12.40
CA VAL A 57 4.13 1.52 12.42
C VAL A 57 4.71 1.93 11.05
N SER A 58 5.47 1.04 10.42
CA SER A 58 6.04 1.33 9.09
C SER A 58 4.97 1.49 8.02
N CYS A 59 3.92 0.66 8.06
CA CYS A 59 2.82 0.70 7.13
C CYS A 59 1.95 1.95 7.33
N PHE A 60 1.79 2.41 8.58
CA PHE A 60 1.13 3.67 8.89
C PHE A 60 1.84 4.88 8.25
N GLY A 61 3.17 4.89 8.27
CA GLY A 61 3.97 5.95 7.63
C GLY A 61 3.78 5.99 6.11
N LEU A 62 3.74 4.82 5.46
CA LEU A 62 3.52 4.71 4.02
C LEU A 62 2.11 5.13 3.60
N VAL A 63 1.10 4.73 4.37
CA VAL A 63 -0.31 5.16 4.18
C VAL A 63 -0.42 6.68 4.28
N ILE A 64 0.20 7.29 5.29
CA ILE A 64 0.21 8.75 5.47
C ILE A 64 0.90 9.44 4.29
N TYR A 65 2.06 8.95 3.87
CA TYR A 65 2.79 9.51 2.73
C TYR A 65 1.97 9.43 1.43
N SER A 66 1.31 8.29 1.19
CA SER A 66 0.42 8.09 0.04
C SER A 66 -0.78 9.06 0.09
N LEU A 67 -1.37 9.27 1.27
CA LEU A 67 -2.46 10.23 1.47
C LEU A 67 -2.01 11.67 1.15
N PHE A 68 -0.85 12.09 1.66
CA PHE A 68 -0.29 13.42 1.39
C PHE A 68 0.00 13.62 -0.10
N ASN A 69 0.57 12.62 -0.77
CA ASN A 69 0.86 12.70 -2.21
C ASN A 69 -0.42 12.76 -3.05
N PHE A 70 -1.50 12.11 -2.61
CA PHE A 70 -2.82 12.20 -3.25
C PHE A 70 -3.42 13.60 -3.14
N PHE A 71 -3.41 14.20 -1.94
CA PHE A 71 -3.89 15.57 -1.74
C PHE A 71 -3.01 16.61 -2.45
N ALA A 72 -1.69 16.43 -2.46
CA ALA A 72 -0.76 17.31 -3.17
C ALA A 72 -0.98 17.28 -4.69
N ASN A 73 -1.17 16.10 -5.29
CA ASN A 73 -1.50 15.98 -6.72
C ASN A 73 -2.90 16.50 -7.05
N SER A 74 -3.87 16.37 -6.14
CA SER A 74 -5.23 16.91 -6.35
C SER A 74 -5.24 18.45 -6.44
N GLN A 75 -4.29 19.14 -5.79
CA GLN A 75 -4.14 20.61 -5.88
C GLN A 75 -3.49 21.07 -7.20
N ALA A 76 -2.71 20.23 -7.88
CA ALA A 76 -2.03 20.58 -9.14
C ALA A 76 -2.94 20.49 -10.39
N SER A 77 -4.17 19.99 -10.23
CA SER A 77 -5.18 19.86 -11.30
C SER A 77 -6.13 21.06 -11.41
N LYS A 78 -5.83 22.19 -10.75
CA LYS A 78 -6.68 23.38 -10.74
C LYS A 78 -6.10 24.53 -11.56
#